data_AF-A0A5C6CQD4-F1
#
_entry.id   AF-A0A5C6CQD4-F1
#
_cell.length_a   1.000
_cell.length_b   1.000
_cell.length_c   1.000
_cell.angle_alpha   90.00
_cell.angle_beta   90.00
_cell.angle_gamma   90.00
#
_symmetry.space_group_name_H-M   'P 1'
#
loop_
_entity.id
_entity.type
_entity.pdbx_description
1 polymer ?
#
loop_
_entity_poly.entity_id
_entity_poly.type
_entity_poly.pdbx_seq_one_letter_code
_entity_poly.pdbx_strand_id
1 'polypeptide(L)'
;MVIHVPDDGAPKDRTGQSILKPIKRTETDVTRKGLILTISAIVGVFAIAIGFRFMEVAEGARMIANMIGLIAIAPPLVRAGYSFVYDQELEPFTGIELRNRVWLCSALFASLWIIYAFVPTYVFELDRAAEMDYMTFGIILCVMLGIGTFISMMTFEVEGLGGLTHAGLYLLTTVLLAIVSGVTLAGAETRDDIRRSSVMAIEVSVSEVNAVDPTR
;
A
#
# COMPACT_ATOMS: atom_id res chain seq x y z
N MET A 1 35.23 36.07 26.71
CA MET A 1 35.19 35.64 25.30
C MET A 1 33.88 36.17 24.72
N VAL A 2 33.94 37.34 24.08
CA VAL A 2 32.76 37.99 23.50
C VAL A 2 32.60 37.42 22.09
N ILE A 3 31.50 36.71 21.85
CA ILE A 3 31.19 36.13 20.55
C ILE A 3 30.67 37.26 19.67
N HIS A 4 31.48 37.73 18.73
CA HIS A 4 31.01 38.61 17.67
C HIS A 4 30.13 37.78 16.73
N VAL A 5 28.83 38.03 16.77
CA VAL A 5 27.93 37.59 15.69
C VAL A 5 28.31 38.39 14.45
N PRO A 6 28.59 37.75 13.30
CA PRO A 6 28.86 38.45 12.05
C PRO A 6 27.70 39.38 11.71
N ASP A 7 28.01 40.63 11.35
CA ASP A 7 27.01 41.60 10.90
C ASP A 7 26.26 41.03 9.70
N ASP A 8 24.92 41.03 9.76
CA ASP A 8 24.04 40.25 8.89
C ASP A 8 23.96 40.78 7.45
N GLY A 9 24.68 41.86 7.11
CA GLY A 9 24.75 42.45 5.78
C GLY A 9 23.40 42.86 5.19
N ALA A 10 22.33 42.81 5.99
CA ALA A 10 20.97 43.02 5.51
C ALA A 10 20.72 44.52 5.30
N PRO A 11 19.99 44.92 4.24
CA PRO A 11 19.56 46.30 4.06
C PRO A 11 18.75 46.76 5.28
N LYS A 12 19.26 47.75 6.01
CA LYS A 12 18.66 48.31 7.22
C LYS A 12 17.99 49.65 6.89
N ASP A 13 16.85 49.92 7.51
CA ASP A 13 16.13 51.19 7.43
C ASP A 13 16.93 52.29 8.13
N ARG A 14 16.56 53.55 7.96
CA ARG A 14 17.16 54.72 8.62
C ARG A 14 17.11 54.65 10.16
N THR A 15 16.35 53.71 10.72
CA THR A 15 16.23 53.39 12.15
C THR A 15 17.06 52.18 12.59
N GLY A 16 17.87 51.59 11.69
CA GLY A 16 18.72 50.44 11.97
C GLY A 16 18.01 49.09 11.97
N GLN A 17 16.72 49.04 11.63
CA GLN A 17 15.95 47.80 11.55
C GLN A 17 16.09 47.16 10.17
N SER A 18 16.26 45.84 10.13
CA SER A 18 16.31 45.09 8.86
C SER A 18 15.00 45.28 8.07
N ILE A 19 15.12 45.77 6.84
CA ILE A 19 13.99 46.01 5.92
C ILE A 19 13.51 44.69 5.29
N LEU A 20 14.35 43.66 5.36
CA LEU A 20 13.96 42.32 4.96
C LEU A 20 13.00 41.79 6.01
N LYS A 21 11.70 41.82 5.69
CA LYS A 21 10.70 41.05 6.42
C LYS A 21 11.26 39.63 6.57
N PRO A 22 11.34 39.09 7.80
CA PRO A 22 11.65 37.68 8.00
C PRO A 22 10.72 36.91 7.07
N ILE A 23 11.30 36.07 6.20
CA ILE A 23 10.51 35.09 5.45
C ILE A 23 9.90 34.20 6.52
N LYS A 24 8.68 34.57 6.93
CA LYS A 24 7.95 33.89 7.96
C LYS A 24 7.59 32.55 7.36
N ARG A 25 8.40 31.54 7.70
CA ARG A 25 8.16 30.14 7.41
C ARG A 25 6.70 29.85 7.75
N THR A 26 5.86 29.71 6.74
CA THR A 26 4.52 29.17 6.96
C THR A 26 4.78 27.70 7.19
N GLU A 27 4.77 27.29 8.46
CA GLU A 27 4.73 25.88 8.75
C GLU A 27 3.49 25.33 8.07
N THR A 28 3.66 24.18 7.43
CA THR A 28 2.62 23.47 6.70
C THR A 28 1.41 23.33 7.61
N ASP A 29 0.39 24.17 7.39
CA ASP A 29 -0.94 23.91 7.90
C ASP A 29 -1.44 22.74 7.06
N VAL A 30 -1.12 21.52 7.51
CA VAL A 30 -1.76 20.28 7.08
C VAL A 30 -3.24 20.57 7.10
N THR A 31 -3.78 20.93 5.92
CA THR A 31 -5.11 21.53 5.84
C THR A 31 -6.04 20.57 6.56
N ARG A 32 -6.53 20.96 7.74
CA ARG A 32 -7.17 20.03 8.70
C ARG A 32 -8.24 19.17 8.02
N LYS A 33 -8.89 19.73 6.99
CA LYS A 33 -9.83 19.06 6.07
C LYS A 33 -9.24 17.90 5.27
N GLY A 34 -8.05 18.05 4.69
CA GLY A 34 -7.36 17.01 3.93
C GLY A 34 -6.93 15.83 4.79
N LEU A 35 -6.42 16.10 5.99
CA LEU A 35 -6.07 15.06 6.97
C LEU A 35 -7.30 14.30 7.48
N ILE A 36 -8.38 15.01 7.83
CA ILE A 36 -9.64 14.38 8.23
C ILE A 36 -10.19 13.50 7.09
N LEU A 37 -10.14 13.99 5.85
CA LEU A 37 -10.64 13.26 4.69
C LEU A 37 -9.84 11.97 4.45
N THR A 38 -8.50 12.01 4.52
CA THR A 38 -7.67 10.81 4.35
C THR A 38 -7.87 9.80 5.48
N ILE A 39 -7.89 10.25 6.75
CA ILE A 39 -8.17 9.37 7.89
C ILE A 39 -9.56 8.73 7.74
N SER A 40 -10.58 9.52 7.41
CA SER A 40 -11.95 9.00 7.24
C SER A 40 -12.06 8.00 6.09
N ALA A 41 -11.34 8.21 4.99
CA ALA A 41 -11.33 7.29 3.86
C ALA A 41 -10.66 5.96 4.23
N ILE A 42 -9.51 6.01 4.91
CA ILE A 42 -8.81 4.80 5.39
C ILE A 42 -9.73 4.03 6.35
N VAL A 43 -10.21 4.69 7.41
CA VAL A 43 -11.09 4.05 8.41
C VAL A 43 -12.36 3.50 7.76
N GLY A 44 -12.97 4.24 6.82
CA GLY A 44 -14.15 3.80 6.10
C GLY A 44 -13.92 2.53 5.29
N VAL A 45 -12.80 2.43 4.55
CA VAL A 45 -12.45 1.24 3.78
C VAL A 45 -12.19 0.04 4.70
N PHE A 46 -11.49 0.24 5.82
CA PHE A 46 -11.29 -0.83 6.81
C PHE A 46 -12.61 -1.29 7.44
N ALA A 47 -13.52 -0.36 7.77
CA ALA A 47 -14.83 -0.71 8.31
C ALA A 47 -15.67 -1.53 7.32
N ILE A 48 -15.66 -1.15 6.04
CA ILE A 48 -16.33 -1.91 4.97
C ILE A 48 -15.72 -3.30 4.82
N ALA A 49 -14.39 -3.41 4.83
CA ALA A 49 -13.69 -4.70 4.75
C ALA A 49 -14.05 -5.63 5.92
N ILE A 50 -14.12 -5.09 7.14
CA ILE A 50 -14.57 -5.84 8.32
C ILE A 50 -16.04 -6.26 8.16
N GLY A 51 -16.90 -5.37 7.69
CA GLY A 51 -18.31 -5.69 7.41
C GLY A 51 -18.46 -6.86 6.45
N PHE A 52 -17.74 -6.83 5.32
CA PHE A 52 -17.73 -7.93 4.35
C PHE A 52 -17.08 -9.21 4.86
N ARG A 53 -16.24 -9.15 5.89
CA ARG A 53 -15.72 -10.36 6.55
C ARG A 53 -16.76 -11.04 7.42
N PHE A 54 -17.58 -10.28 8.13
CA PHE A 54 -18.60 -10.83 9.02
C PHE A 54 -19.90 -11.20 8.31
N MET A 55 -20.18 -10.56 7.17
CA MET A 55 -21.25 -10.98 6.29
C MET A 55 -20.73 -12.13 5.42
N GLU A 56 -21.37 -13.29 5.43
CA GLU A 56 -21.04 -14.42 4.54
C GLU A 56 -21.43 -14.08 3.08
N VAL A 57 -20.74 -13.10 2.51
CA VAL A 57 -20.93 -12.64 1.14
C VAL A 57 -20.29 -13.64 0.19
N ALA A 58 -20.99 -13.95 -0.91
CA ALA A 58 -20.50 -14.83 -1.96
C ALA A 58 -19.07 -14.46 -2.40
N GLU A 59 -18.23 -15.47 -2.63
CA GLU A 59 -16.79 -15.33 -2.90
C GLU A 59 -16.49 -14.36 -4.06
N GLY A 60 -17.30 -14.39 -5.12
CA GLY A 60 -17.17 -13.48 -6.26
C GLY A 60 -17.45 -12.00 -5.93
N ALA A 61 -18.43 -11.73 -5.08
CA ALA A 61 -18.73 -10.36 -4.64
C ALA A 61 -17.62 -9.82 -3.71
N ARG A 62 -17.00 -10.70 -2.90
CA ARG A 62 -15.85 -10.33 -2.06
C ARG A 62 -14.64 -9.94 -2.91
N MET A 63 -14.34 -10.68 -3.98
CA MET A 63 -13.24 -10.35 -4.91
C MET A 63 -13.43 -8.97 -5.56
N ILE A 64 -14.64 -8.68 -6.06
CA ILE A 64 -14.96 -7.37 -6.67
C ILE A 64 -14.87 -6.25 -5.63
N ALA A 65 -15.39 -6.46 -4.42
CA ALA A 65 -15.30 -5.48 -3.34
C ALA A 65 -13.85 -5.15 -2.97
N ASN A 66 -12.96 -6.14 -2.96
CA ASN A 66 -11.54 -5.91 -2.69
C ASN A 66 -10.84 -5.14 -3.81
N MET A 67 -11.15 -5.43 -5.07
CA MET A 67 -10.64 -4.65 -6.22
C MET A 67 -11.09 -3.18 -6.15
N ILE A 68 -12.37 -2.95 -5.83
CA ILE A 68 -12.90 -1.60 -5.65
C ILE A 68 -12.24 -0.92 -4.45
N GLY A 69 -12.06 -1.63 -3.34
CA GLY A 69 -11.40 -1.12 -2.13
C GLY A 69 -9.96 -0.69 -2.41
N LEU A 70 -9.21 -1.50 -3.18
CA LEU A 70 -7.85 -1.19 -3.61
C LEU A 70 -7.77 0.09 -4.44
N ILE A 71 -8.67 0.25 -5.41
CA ILE A 71 -8.70 1.44 -6.27
C ILE A 71 -9.19 2.66 -5.50
N ALA A 72 -10.18 2.51 -4.63
CA ALA A 72 -10.77 3.59 -3.86
C ALA A 72 -9.81 4.14 -2.78
N ILE A 73 -8.99 3.27 -2.18
CA ILE A 73 -8.04 3.69 -1.13
C ILE A 73 -6.78 4.33 -1.72
N ALA A 74 -6.42 4.06 -2.98
CA ALA A 74 -5.18 4.57 -3.57
C ALA A 74 -5.09 6.12 -3.58
N PRO A 75 -6.08 6.89 -4.07
CA PRO A 75 -6.02 8.36 -4.08
C PRO A 75 -5.84 9.02 -2.71
N PRO A 76 -6.62 8.68 -1.66
CA PRO A 76 -6.42 9.29 -0.34
C PRO A 76 -5.08 8.88 0.26
N LEU A 77 -4.61 7.65 0.03
CA LEU A 77 -3.33 7.21 0.57
C LEU A 77 -2.13 7.90 -0.10
N VAL A 78 -2.16 8.04 -1.43
CA VAL A 78 -1.11 8.72 -2.19
C VAL A 78 -1.03 10.19 -1.78
N ARG A 79 -2.18 10.84 -1.62
CA ARG A 79 -2.23 12.22 -1.13
C ARG A 79 -1.66 12.35 0.29
N ALA A 80 -2.01 11.42 1.18
CA ALA A 80 -1.48 11.42 2.55
C ALA A 80 0.04 11.17 2.56
N GLY A 81 0.50 10.15 1.83
CA GLY A 81 1.91 9.80 1.73
C GLY A 81 2.76 10.94 1.20
N TYR A 82 2.31 11.62 0.14
CA TYR A 82 2.97 12.84 -0.34
C TYR A 82 3.08 13.90 0.76
N SER A 83 2.03 14.16 1.54
CA SER A 83 2.09 15.17 2.61
C SER A 83 3.06 14.84 3.76
N PHE A 84 3.40 13.56 3.97
CA PHE A 84 4.39 13.14 4.98
C PHE A 84 5.82 13.18 4.46
N VAL A 85 6.00 12.86 3.20
CA VAL A 85 7.30 12.64 2.57
C VAL A 85 7.84 13.90 1.90
N TYR A 86 6.96 14.82 1.54
CA TYR A 86 7.31 16.01 0.79
C TYR A 86 8.37 16.86 1.51
N ASP A 87 9.39 17.22 0.76
CA ASP A 87 10.50 18.04 1.26
C ASP A 87 10.06 19.50 1.37
N GLN A 88 10.25 20.09 2.55
CA GLN A 88 9.87 21.45 2.85
C GLN A 88 10.79 22.50 2.20
N GLU A 89 11.92 22.08 1.63
CA GLU A 89 12.84 22.97 0.92
C GLU A 89 12.41 23.28 -0.52
N LEU A 90 11.59 22.41 -1.13
CA LEU A 90 11.04 22.63 -2.47
C LEU A 90 9.75 23.48 -2.41
N GLU A 91 9.22 23.88 -3.57
CA GLU A 91 7.87 24.45 -3.65
C GLU A 91 6.83 23.32 -3.78
N PRO A 92 5.74 23.31 -2.97
CA PRO A 92 4.82 22.19 -2.96
C PRO A 92 3.96 22.22 -4.21
N PHE A 93 3.69 21.04 -4.79
CA PHE A 93 2.70 20.93 -5.84
C PHE A 93 1.32 21.29 -5.26
N THR A 94 0.63 22.25 -5.88
CA THR A 94 -0.69 22.71 -5.44
C THR A 94 -1.73 22.66 -6.56
N GLY A 95 -3.01 22.75 -6.17
CA GLY A 95 -4.12 22.89 -7.12
C GLY A 95 -4.33 21.69 -8.05
N ILE A 96 -4.41 21.99 -9.35
CA ILE A 96 -4.73 21.02 -10.41
C ILE A 96 -3.58 20.04 -10.69
N GLU A 97 -2.35 20.52 -10.59
CA GLU A 97 -1.16 19.73 -10.90
C GLU A 97 -1.02 18.58 -9.90
N LEU A 98 -1.12 18.89 -8.60
CA LEU A 98 -1.12 17.87 -7.54
C LEU A 98 -2.20 16.82 -7.78
N ARG A 99 -3.40 17.24 -8.17
CA ARG A 99 -4.51 16.32 -8.40
C ARG A 99 -4.21 15.34 -9.53
N ASN A 100 -3.67 15.82 -10.66
CA ASN A 100 -3.33 14.97 -11.79
C ASN A 100 -2.20 13.98 -11.44
N ARG A 101 -1.17 14.45 -10.73
CA ARG A 101 -0.06 13.59 -10.25
C ARG A 101 -0.54 12.52 -9.27
N VAL A 102 -1.45 12.87 -8.35
CA VAL A 102 -2.07 11.91 -7.42
C VAL A 102 -2.87 10.84 -8.16
N TRP A 103 -3.69 11.22 -9.15
CA TRP A 103 -4.44 10.24 -9.95
C TRP A 103 -3.52 9.31 -10.72
N LEU A 104 -2.48 9.85 -11.35
CA LEU A 104 -1.49 9.07 -12.09
C LEU A 104 -0.76 8.08 -11.17
N CYS A 105 -0.23 8.56 -10.05
CA CYS A 105 0.49 7.70 -9.09
C CYS A 105 -0.43 6.62 -8.51
N SER A 106 -1.68 6.97 -8.18
CA SER A 106 -2.67 6.00 -7.69
C SER A 106 -2.96 4.91 -8.72
N ALA A 107 -3.08 5.28 -10.00
CA ALA A 107 -3.28 4.31 -11.08
C ALA A 107 -2.06 3.39 -11.27
N LEU A 108 -0.84 3.92 -11.16
CA LEU A 108 0.40 3.13 -11.23
C LEU A 108 0.58 2.19 -10.03
N PHE A 109 0.17 2.63 -8.84
CA PHE A 109 0.16 1.79 -7.65
C PHE A 109 -0.93 0.72 -7.68
N ALA A 110 -2.10 1.03 -8.23
CA ALA A 110 -3.12 0.02 -8.50
C ALA A 110 -2.64 -1.00 -9.54
N SER A 111 -1.96 -0.54 -10.60
CA SER A 111 -1.46 -1.43 -11.65
C SER A 111 -0.37 -2.38 -11.15
N LEU A 112 0.44 -2.02 -10.15
CA LEU A 112 1.38 -2.95 -9.51
C LEU A 112 0.67 -4.19 -8.95
N TRP A 113 -0.49 -4.03 -8.32
CA TRP A 113 -1.26 -5.16 -7.80
C TRP A 113 -1.97 -5.95 -8.90
N ILE A 114 -2.37 -5.30 -9.98
CA ILE A 114 -2.90 -5.99 -11.16
C ILE A 114 -1.78 -6.86 -11.77
N ILE A 115 -0.58 -6.30 -11.95
CA ILE A 115 0.60 -7.03 -12.43
C ILE A 115 0.91 -8.20 -11.49
N TYR A 116 0.85 -7.98 -10.17
CA TYR A 116 0.98 -9.04 -9.17
C TYR A 116 -0.07 -10.15 -9.33
N ALA A 117 -1.29 -9.85 -9.75
CA ALA A 117 -2.31 -10.87 -9.96
C ALA A 117 -2.05 -11.75 -11.20
N PHE A 118 -1.28 -11.26 -12.18
CA PHE A 118 -1.03 -11.98 -13.45
C PHE A 118 0.37 -12.59 -13.56
N VAL A 119 1.41 -11.87 -13.11
CA VAL A 119 2.81 -12.28 -13.30
C VAL A 119 3.14 -13.60 -12.60
N PRO A 120 2.82 -13.82 -11.31
CA PRO A 120 3.11 -15.07 -10.64
C PRO A 120 2.38 -16.25 -11.29
N THR A 121 1.10 -16.07 -11.63
CA THR A 121 0.28 -17.07 -12.35
C THR A 121 0.92 -17.48 -13.67
N TYR A 122 1.48 -16.54 -14.43
CA TYR A 122 2.12 -16.83 -15.72
C TYR A 122 3.54 -17.40 -15.58
N VAL A 123 4.35 -16.88 -14.65
CA VAL A 123 5.77 -17.24 -14.51
C VAL A 123 5.96 -18.56 -13.76
N PHE A 124 5.13 -18.84 -12.76
CA PHE A 124 5.22 -20.05 -11.94
C PHE A 124 4.13 -21.07 -12.25
N GLU A 125 3.36 -20.86 -13.32
CA GLU A 125 2.29 -21.76 -13.78
C GLU A 125 1.26 -22.11 -12.69
N LEU A 126 0.97 -21.14 -11.80
CA LEU A 126 0.00 -21.30 -10.70
C LEU A 126 -1.43 -21.08 -11.22
N ASP A 127 -2.42 -21.80 -10.67
CA ASP A 127 -3.84 -21.56 -10.96
C ASP A 127 -4.30 -20.21 -10.37
N ARG A 128 -3.74 -19.83 -9.21
CA ARG A 128 -4.01 -18.55 -8.53
C ARG A 128 -2.73 -17.99 -7.91
N ALA A 129 -2.53 -16.68 -8.00
CA ALA A 129 -1.38 -16.01 -7.36
C ALA A 129 -1.29 -16.26 -5.83
N ALA A 130 -2.42 -16.59 -5.19
CA ALA A 130 -2.51 -16.90 -3.77
C ALA A 130 -1.88 -18.25 -3.37
N GLU A 131 -1.66 -19.17 -4.31
CA GLU A 131 -1.06 -20.51 -4.05
C GLU A 131 0.46 -20.42 -3.84
N MET A 132 1.05 -19.26 -4.11
CA MET A 132 2.49 -19.06 -3.99
C MET A 132 2.96 -19.10 -2.52
N ASP A 133 4.14 -19.66 -2.27
CA ASP A 133 4.75 -19.69 -0.95
C ASP A 133 5.06 -18.29 -0.39
N TYR A 134 5.06 -18.16 0.95
CA TYR A 134 5.30 -16.91 1.66
C TYR A 134 6.68 -16.32 1.36
N MET A 135 7.71 -17.15 1.13
CA MET A 135 9.05 -16.67 0.79
C MET A 135 9.05 -15.96 -0.56
N THR A 136 8.44 -16.58 -1.57
CA THR A 136 8.34 -16.00 -2.91
C THR A 136 7.46 -14.75 -2.91
N PHE A 137 6.36 -14.76 -2.15
CA PHE A 137 5.55 -13.56 -1.95
C PHE A 137 6.37 -12.39 -1.38
N GLY A 138 7.20 -12.64 -0.36
CA GLY A 138 8.08 -11.62 0.21
C GLY A 138 9.06 -11.04 -0.82
N ILE A 139 9.64 -11.88 -1.68
CA ILE A 139 10.55 -11.44 -2.75
C ILE A 139 9.79 -10.54 -3.75
N ILE A 140 8.61 -10.95 -4.21
CA ILE A 140 7.80 -10.14 -5.13
C ILE A 140 7.39 -8.82 -4.49
N LEU A 141 7.03 -8.82 -3.21
CA LEU A 141 6.70 -7.61 -2.48
C LEU A 141 7.89 -6.64 -2.43
N CYS A 142 9.11 -7.14 -2.20
CA CYS A 142 10.33 -6.32 -2.28
C CYS A 142 10.56 -5.72 -3.68
N VAL A 143 10.29 -6.48 -4.74
CA VAL A 143 10.38 -5.97 -6.12
C VAL A 143 9.32 -4.89 -6.37
N MET A 144 8.07 -5.13 -5.96
CA MET A 144 6.99 -4.15 -6.03
C MET A 144 7.32 -2.88 -5.25
N LEU A 145 7.96 -3.00 -4.08
CA LEU A 145 8.42 -1.88 -3.27
C LEU A 145 9.50 -1.07 -4.00
N GLY A 146 10.45 -1.73 -4.67
CA GLY A 146 11.46 -1.07 -5.50
C GLY A 146 10.86 -0.31 -6.67
N ILE A 147 9.96 -0.94 -7.43
CA ILE A 147 9.26 -0.30 -8.56
C ILE A 147 8.36 0.84 -8.06
N GLY A 148 7.64 0.63 -6.96
CA GLY A 148 6.80 1.65 -6.34
C GLY A 148 7.60 2.86 -5.87
N THR A 149 8.79 2.64 -5.31
CA THR A 149 9.72 3.71 -4.93
C THR A 149 10.09 4.54 -6.16
N PHE A 150 10.45 3.89 -7.26
CA PHE A 150 10.78 4.57 -8.51
C PHE A 150 9.60 5.36 -9.09
N ILE A 151 8.39 4.78 -9.09
CA ILE A 151 7.16 5.48 -9.49
C ILE A 151 6.95 6.75 -8.68
N SER A 152 7.13 6.67 -7.35
CA SER A 152 6.96 7.83 -6.47
C SER A 152 8.01 8.90 -6.75
N MET A 153 9.28 8.52 -6.90
CA MET A 153 10.37 9.45 -7.22
C MET A 153 10.09 10.18 -8.54
N MET A 154 9.65 9.45 -9.57
CA MET A 154 9.38 10.05 -10.87
C MET A 154 8.11 10.91 -10.90
N THR A 155 7.12 10.61 -10.06
CA THR A 155 5.83 11.33 -10.07
C THR A 155 5.86 12.59 -9.20
N PHE A 156 6.53 12.53 -8.04
CA PHE A 156 6.54 13.59 -7.04
C PHE A 156 7.91 14.22 -6.80
N GLU A 157 8.94 13.77 -7.52
CA GLU A 157 10.31 14.30 -7.43
C GLU A 157 10.88 14.24 -6.00
N VAL A 158 10.43 13.24 -5.25
CA VAL A 158 10.86 12.99 -3.87
C VAL A 158 12.19 12.24 -3.85
N GLU A 159 12.99 12.44 -2.80
CA GLU A 159 14.21 11.68 -2.57
C GLU A 159 13.93 10.19 -2.35
N GLY A 160 14.97 9.35 -2.50
CA GLY A 160 14.83 7.89 -2.47
C GLY A 160 14.14 7.34 -1.21
N LEU A 161 14.54 7.81 -0.02
CA LEU A 161 13.91 7.37 1.24
C LEU A 161 12.44 7.83 1.33
N GLY A 162 12.15 9.00 0.78
CA GLY A 162 10.81 9.51 0.64
C GLY A 162 9.95 8.62 -0.26
N GLY A 163 10.45 8.31 -1.45
CA GLY A 163 9.79 7.40 -2.38
C GLY A 163 9.54 6.02 -1.77
N LEU A 164 10.51 5.50 -1.00
CA LEU A 164 10.39 4.23 -0.30
C LEU A 164 9.30 4.26 0.76
N THR A 165 9.25 5.32 1.57
CA THR A 165 8.22 5.52 2.59
C THR A 165 6.83 5.63 1.95
N HIS A 166 6.73 6.32 0.83
CA HIS A 166 5.47 6.51 0.12
C HIS A 166 4.94 5.20 -0.49
N ALA A 167 5.80 4.46 -1.19
CA ALA A 167 5.46 3.15 -1.73
C ALA A 167 5.16 2.12 -0.62
N GLY A 168 5.97 2.14 0.44
CA GLY A 168 5.80 1.29 1.62
C GLY A 168 4.47 1.50 2.31
N LEU A 169 4.06 2.76 2.53
CA LEU A 169 2.75 3.09 3.10
C LEU A 169 1.60 2.46 2.30
N TYR A 170 1.66 2.56 0.97
CA TYR A 170 0.63 1.98 0.09
C TYR A 170 0.60 0.45 0.12
N LEU A 171 1.75 -0.19 -0.06
CA LEU A 171 1.82 -1.65 -0.08
C LEU A 171 1.45 -2.24 1.28
N LEU A 172 1.97 -1.66 2.38
CA LEU A 172 1.67 -2.12 3.73
C LEU A 172 0.18 -1.97 4.06
N THR A 173 -0.43 -0.83 3.74
CA THR A 173 -1.86 -0.61 3.97
C THR A 173 -2.70 -1.60 3.16
N THR A 174 -2.30 -1.91 1.93
CA THR A 174 -2.99 -2.90 1.11
C THR A 174 -2.89 -4.31 1.69
N VAL A 175 -1.71 -4.70 2.18
CA VAL A 175 -1.51 -5.99 2.86
C VAL A 175 -2.35 -6.07 4.13
N LEU A 176 -2.38 -5.01 4.95
CA LEU A 176 -3.24 -4.93 6.13
C LEU A 176 -4.72 -5.05 5.76
N LEU A 177 -5.14 -4.38 4.68
CA LEU A 177 -6.51 -4.47 4.19
C LEU A 177 -6.86 -5.90 3.75
N ALA A 178 -5.94 -6.61 3.09
CA ALA A 178 -6.12 -8.01 2.72
C ALA A 178 -6.25 -8.93 3.94
N ILE A 179 -5.41 -8.74 4.95
CA ILE A 179 -5.48 -9.50 6.21
C ILE A 179 -6.83 -9.26 6.91
N VAL A 180 -7.24 -8.00 7.02
CA VAL A 180 -8.48 -7.61 7.68
C VAL A 180 -9.70 -8.14 6.91
N SER A 181 -9.70 -8.07 5.58
CA SER A 181 -10.76 -8.63 4.73
C SER A 181 -10.76 -10.16 4.66
N GLY A 182 -9.71 -10.83 5.14
CA GLY A 182 -9.57 -12.28 5.08
C GLY A 182 -9.25 -12.80 3.68
N VAL A 183 -8.59 -11.98 2.85
CA VAL A 183 -8.09 -12.36 1.54
C VAL A 183 -6.73 -13.01 1.70
N THR A 184 -6.59 -14.24 1.22
CA THR A 184 -5.30 -14.92 1.15
C THR A 184 -4.49 -14.35 -0.01
N LEU A 185 -3.41 -13.65 0.32
CA LEU A 185 -2.48 -13.11 -0.68
C LEU A 185 -1.43 -14.14 -1.13
N ALA A 186 -1.06 -15.07 -0.25
CA ALA A 186 -0.07 -16.12 -0.46
C ALA A 186 -0.33 -17.28 0.54
N GLY A 187 0.17 -18.47 0.23
CA GLY A 187 0.07 -19.66 1.07
C GLY A 187 -1.31 -20.35 1.08
N ALA A 188 -2.11 -20.16 0.03
CA ALA A 188 -3.33 -20.95 -0.17
C ALA A 188 -2.97 -22.39 -0.54
N GLU A 189 -3.72 -23.38 -0.01
CA GLU A 189 -3.52 -24.78 -0.37
C GLU A 189 -3.74 -25.01 -1.87
N THR A 190 -2.77 -25.66 -2.50
CA THR A 190 -2.82 -26.00 -3.93
C THR A 190 -3.91 -27.05 -4.16
N ARG A 191 -4.57 -27.00 -5.32
CA ARG A 191 -5.57 -28.02 -5.72
C ARG A 191 -5.01 -29.46 -5.68
N ASP A 192 -3.72 -29.63 -5.93
CA ASP A 192 -3.02 -30.91 -5.85
C ASP A 192 -2.81 -31.42 -4.41
N ASP A 193 -2.68 -30.51 -3.44
CA ASP A 193 -2.57 -30.86 -2.03
C ASP A 193 -3.91 -31.33 -1.49
N ILE A 194 -5.00 -30.65 -1.88
CA ILE A 194 -6.38 -31.07 -1.60
C ILE A 194 -6.69 -32.43 -2.23
N ARG A 195 -6.22 -32.67 -3.46
CA ARG A 195 -6.38 -33.98 -4.12
C ARG A 195 -5.63 -35.08 -3.37
N ARG A 196 -4.37 -34.84 -2.97
CA ARG A 196 -3.56 -35.81 -2.22
C ARG A 196 -4.14 -36.12 -0.85
N SER A 197 -4.60 -35.10 -0.11
CA SER A 197 -5.21 -35.31 1.22
C SER A 197 -6.50 -36.12 1.12
N SER A 198 -7.32 -35.87 0.08
CA SER A 198 -8.54 -36.65 -0.19
C SER A 198 -8.23 -38.11 -0.52
N VAL A 199 -7.19 -38.38 -1.32
CA VAL A 199 -6.77 -39.76 -1.66
C VAL A 199 -6.24 -40.49 -0.43
N MET A 200 -5.38 -39.86 0.38
CA MET A 200 -4.88 -40.46 1.62
C MET A 200 -6.01 -40.73 2.63
N ALA A 201 -7.00 -39.83 2.76
CA ALA A 201 -8.14 -40.06 3.63
C ALA A 201 -8.99 -41.26 3.17
N ILE A 202 -9.13 -41.46 1.86
CA ILE A 202 -9.81 -42.63 1.28
C ILE A 202 -9.02 -43.90 1.55
N GLU A 203 -7.69 -43.91 1.33
CA GLU A 203 -6.85 -45.08 1.59
C GLU A 203 -6.85 -45.49 3.07
N VAL A 204 -6.79 -44.51 3.99
CA VAL A 204 -6.88 -44.77 5.44
C VAL A 204 -8.25 -45.35 5.79
N SER A 205 -9.34 -44.80 5.25
CA SER A 205 -10.69 -45.33 5.46
C SER A 205 -10.85 -46.75 4.91
N VAL A 206 -10.30 -47.04 3.73
CA VAL A 206 -10.32 -48.39 3.13
C VAL A 206 -9.48 -49.37 3.97
N SER A 207 -8.34 -48.93 4.50
CA SER A 207 -7.51 -49.76 5.36
C SER A 207 -8.19 -50.05 6.71
N GLU A 208 -8.91 -49.10 7.31
CA GLU A 208 -9.70 -49.33 8.53
C GLU A 208 -10.85 -50.30 8.27
N VAL A 209 -11.54 -50.17 7.13
CA VAL A 209 -12.62 -51.09 6.74
C VAL A 209 -12.09 -52.52 6.55
N ASN A 210 -10.95 -52.68 5.89
CA ASN A 210 -10.31 -53.99 5.70
C ASN A 210 -9.73 -54.57 7.01
N ALA A 211 -9.38 -53.73 7.99
CA ALA A 211 -8.93 -54.18 9.30
C ALA A 211 -10.09 -54.67 10.19
N VAL A 212 -11.32 -54.23 9.91
CA VAL A 212 -12.53 -54.59 10.69
C VAL A 212 -13.22 -55.86 10.14
N ASP A 213 -13.08 -56.18 8.85
CA ASP A 213 -13.56 -57.45 8.28
C ASP A 213 -12.54 -58.04 7.27
N PRO A 214 -11.58 -58.87 7.73
CA PRO A 214 -10.56 -59.46 6.87
C PRO A 214 -11.07 -60.64 6.00
N THR A 215 -12.38 -60.94 6.00
CA THR A 215 -12.93 -62.18 5.42
C THR A 215 -14.00 -62.01 4.34
N ARG A 216 -14.10 -60.83 3.72
CA ARG A 216 -14.87 -60.62 2.48
C ARG A 216 -14.00 -60.34 1.27
#